data_AF-A0A9P3GQW6-F1
#
_entry.id   AF-A0A9P3GQW6-F1
#
_cell.length_a   1.000
_cell.length_b   1.000
_cell.length_c   1.000
_cell.angle_alpha   90.00
_cell.angle_beta   90.00
_cell.angle_gamma   90.00
#
_symmetry.space_group_name_H-M   'P 1'
#
loop_
_entity.id
_entity.type
_entity.pdbx_description
1 polymer ?
#
loop_
_entity_poly.entity_id
_entity_poly.type
_entity_poly.pdbx_seq_one_letter_code
_entity_poly.pdbx_strand_id
1 'polypeptide(L)'
;MLHGWAASTLATYSTALRLYHRACDKLGLAEVDQAPVASEVFTHVLMHLAGSVSQFALINLQVAVRAWHLLNQLPWTVNAVLYPKVLDAVCAMPPAPRVQHQPYTLTKLEPALTTLSCNDPFNVTVYTCACILFWPVMCASEITVPVLTQVDLP
;
A
#
# COMPACT_ATOMS: atom_id res chain seq x y z
N MET A 1 -21.01 4.02 -10.49
CA MET A 1 -19.79 3.48 -11.17
C MET A 1 -18.48 4.20 -10.77
N LEU A 2 -18.46 5.17 -9.84
CA LEU A 2 -17.26 5.98 -9.53
C LEU A 2 -16.41 5.52 -8.33
N HIS A 3 -16.92 4.66 -7.43
CA HIS A 3 -16.16 4.24 -6.23
C HIS A 3 -14.95 3.35 -6.54
N GLY A 4 -15.01 2.54 -7.60
CA GLY A 4 -13.90 1.68 -8.04
C GLY A 4 -12.69 2.46 -8.59
N TRP A 5 -12.83 3.77 -8.77
CA TRP A 5 -11.81 4.68 -9.29
C TRP A 5 -11.56 5.87 -8.36
N ALA A 6 -11.95 5.77 -7.09
CA ALA A 6 -11.63 6.79 -6.10
C ALA A 6 -10.10 7.00 -6.00
N ALA A 7 -9.66 8.20 -5.61
CA ALA A 7 -8.23 8.55 -5.56
C ALA A 7 -7.39 7.58 -4.71
N SER A 8 -7.94 7.12 -3.58
CA SER A 8 -7.31 6.10 -2.72
C SER A 8 -7.18 4.73 -3.42
N THR A 9 -8.20 4.33 -4.17
CA THR A 9 -8.19 3.09 -4.98
C THR A 9 -7.17 3.18 -6.11
N LEU A 10 -7.07 4.34 -6.78
CA LEU A 10 -6.09 4.58 -7.85
C LEU A 10 -4.66 4.50 -7.29
N ALA A 11 -4.39 5.12 -6.14
CA ALA A 11 -3.10 5.01 -5.47
C ALA A 11 -2.75 3.54 -5.17
N THR A 12 -3.72 2.77 -4.68
CA THR A 12 -3.55 1.33 -4.42
C THR A 12 -3.30 0.53 -5.71
N TYR A 13 -4.01 0.82 -6.80
CA TYR A 13 -3.77 0.16 -8.08
C TYR A 13 -2.41 0.52 -8.67
N SER A 14 -2.01 1.78 -8.62
CA SER A 14 -0.72 2.24 -9.16
C SER A 14 0.46 1.59 -8.44
N THR A 15 0.37 1.44 -7.12
CA THR A 15 1.41 0.75 -6.32
C THR A 15 1.44 -0.74 -6.62
N ALA A 16 0.28 -1.38 -6.78
CA ALA A 16 0.20 -2.80 -7.08
C ALA A 16 0.64 -3.14 -8.52
N LEU A 17 0.33 -2.29 -9.50
CA LEU A 17 0.85 -2.38 -10.88
C LEU A 17 2.36 -2.23 -10.92
N ARG A 18 2.92 -1.27 -10.17
CA ARG A 18 4.37 -1.10 -10.06
C ARG A 18 5.04 -2.36 -9.49
N LEU A 19 4.41 -3.00 -8.50
CA LEU A 19 4.89 -4.26 -7.95
C LEU A 19 4.86 -5.38 -9.00
N TYR A 20 3.78 -5.47 -9.79
CA TYR A 20 3.66 -6.43 -10.89
C TYR A 20 4.77 -6.26 -11.94
N HIS A 21 4.94 -5.05 -12.49
CA HIS A 21 5.99 -4.81 -13.49
C HIS A 21 7.39 -5.09 -12.95
N ARG A 22 7.68 -4.69 -11.70
CA ARG A 22 8.97 -5.01 -11.06
C ARG A 22 9.19 -6.52 -10.90
N ALA A 23 8.14 -7.30 -10.64
CA ALA A 23 8.22 -8.75 -10.61
C ALA A 23 8.46 -9.31 -12.02
N CYS A 24 7.79 -8.77 -13.05
CA CYS A 24 8.03 -9.14 -14.44
C CYS A 24 9.47 -8.89 -14.88
N ASP A 25 10.03 -7.72 -14.55
CA ASP A 25 11.43 -7.38 -14.85
C ASP A 25 12.41 -8.36 -14.19
N LYS A 26 12.17 -8.71 -12.93
CA LYS A 26 12.99 -9.70 -12.19
C LYS A 26 12.91 -11.10 -12.78
N LEU A 27 11.77 -11.45 -13.36
CA LEU A 27 11.53 -12.74 -14.01
C LEU A 27 12.00 -12.75 -15.47
N GLY A 28 12.48 -11.61 -15.99
CA GLY A 28 12.94 -11.49 -17.38
C GLY A 28 11.80 -11.57 -18.41
N LEU A 29 10.58 -11.22 -18.02
CA LEU A 29 9.42 -11.25 -18.92
C LEU A 29 9.47 -10.06 -19.88
N ALA A 30 9.39 -10.33 -21.18
CA ALA A 30 9.29 -9.28 -22.19
C ALA A 30 7.97 -8.52 -22.02
N GLU A 31 7.94 -7.24 -22.39
CA GLU A 31 6.74 -6.40 -22.27
C GLU A 31 5.51 -7.00 -22.97
N VAL A 32 5.74 -7.71 -24.09
CA VAL A 32 4.71 -8.39 -24.88
C VAL A 32 4.03 -9.52 -24.09
N ASP A 33 4.73 -10.14 -23.14
CA ASP A 33 4.21 -11.22 -22.29
C ASP A 33 3.49 -10.67 -21.04
N GLN A 34 3.64 -9.38 -20.75
CA GLN A 34 3.01 -8.73 -19.59
C GLN A 34 1.54 -8.38 -19.86
N ALA A 35 1.16 -8.22 -21.14
CA ALA A 35 -0.18 -7.84 -21.59
C ALA A 35 -0.44 -8.25 -23.05
N PRO A 36 -1.49 -9.05 -23.35
CA PRO A 36 -2.40 -9.70 -22.40
C PRO A 36 -1.73 -10.83 -21.63
N VAL A 37 -1.93 -10.86 -20.31
CA VAL A 37 -1.23 -11.81 -19.45
C VAL A 37 -1.79 -13.23 -19.59
N ALA A 38 -0.93 -14.19 -19.93
CA ALA A 38 -1.25 -15.61 -19.89
C ALA A 38 -1.45 -16.08 -18.44
N SER A 39 -2.36 -17.04 -18.22
CA SER A 39 -2.64 -17.54 -16.87
C SER A 39 -1.38 -18.08 -16.18
N GLU A 40 -0.52 -18.78 -16.91
CA GLU A 40 0.73 -19.35 -16.39
C GLU A 40 1.70 -18.26 -15.94
N VAL A 41 1.90 -17.23 -16.76
CA VAL A 41 2.75 -16.08 -16.44
C VAL A 41 2.25 -15.37 -15.19
N PHE A 42 0.94 -15.13 -15.09
CA PHE A 42 0.37 -14.47 -13.92
C PHE A 42 0.55 -15.31 -12.65
N THR A 43 0.34 -16.62 -12.73
CA THR A 43 0.58 -17.53 -11.59
C THR A 43 2.06 -17.56 -11.20
N HIS A 44 2.98 -17.54 -12.16
CA HIS A 44 4.42 -17.50 -11.89
C HIS A 44 4.83 -16.21 -11.18
N VAL A 45 4.26 -15.07 -11.58
CA VAL A 45 4.45 -13.79 -10.87
C VAL A 45 3.92 -13.84 -9.44
N LEU A 46 2.73 -14.39 -9.21
CA LEU A 46 2.18 -14.55 -7.86
C LEU A 46 3.07 -15.44 -6.98
N MET A 47 3.55 -16.56 -7.52
CA MET A 47 4.46 -17.46 -6.81
C MET A 47 5.80 -16.79 -6.50
N HIS A 48 6.34 -15.97 -7.40
CA HIS A 48 7.56 -15.19 -7.15
C HIS A 48 7.38 -14.19 -5.99
N LEU A 49 6.17 -13.67 -5.81
CA LEU A 49 5.84 -12.73 -4.74
C LEU A 49 5.47 -13.42 -3.41
N ALA A 50 5.22 -14.73 -3.42
CA ALA A 50 4.91 -15.50 -2.22
C ALA A 50 5.94 -15.28 -1.10
N GLY A 51 5.49 -15.11 0.13
CA GLY A 51 6.37 -14.90 1.29
C GLY A 51 7.16 -13.58 1.30
N SER A 52 6.97 -12.70 0.30
CA SER A 52 7.66 -11.39 0.26
C SER A 52 6.72 -10.20 0.51
N VAL A 53 5.43 -10.38 0.19
CA VAL A 53 4.39 -9.34 0.28
C VAL A 53 3.20 -9.83 1.09
N SER A 54 2.44 -8.91 1.67
CA SER A 54 1.25 -9.28 2.46
C SER A 54 0.14 -9.87 1.58
N GLN A 55 -0.71 -10.70 2.18
CA GLN A 55 -1.93 -11.22 1.53
C GLN A 55 -2.77 -10.10 0.91
N PHE A 56 -2.98 -9.00 1.64
CA PHE A 56 -3.73 -7.86 1.14
C PHE A 56 -3.10 -7.23 -0.12
N ALA A 57 -1.76 -7.16 -0.18
CA ALA A 57 -1.06 -6.65 -1.34
C ALA A 57 -1.23 -7.56 -2.57
N LEU A 58 -1.22 -8.89 -2.39
CA LEU A 58 -1.44 -9.86 -3.46
C LEU A 58 -2.85 -9.77 -4.06
N ILE A 59 -3.87 -9.66 -3.19
CA ILE A 59 -5.26 -9.48 -3.61
C ILE A 59 -5.41 -8.18 -4.41
N ASN A 60 -4.85 -7.07 -3.90
CA ASN A 60 -4.89 -5.79 -4.60
C ASN A 60 -4.13 -5.81 -5.92
N LEU A 61 -3.02 -6.54 -6.01
CA LEU A 61 -2.28 -6.72 -7.25
C LEU A 61 -3.14 -7.40 -8.31
N GLN A 62 -3.85 -8.47 -7.97
CA GLN A 62 -4.77 -9.11 -8.92
C GLN A 62 -5.85 -8.15 -9.41
N VAL A 63 -6.51 -7.44 -8.50
CA VAL A 63 -7.58 -6.50 -8.86
C VAL A 63 -7.03 -5.37 -9.73
N ALA A 64 -5.85 -4.83 -9.40
CA ALA A 64 -5.20 -3.77 -10.16
C ALA A 64 -4.78 -4.21 -11.56
N VAL A 65 -4.16 -5.38 -11.72
CA VAL A 65 -3.73 -5.90 -13.03
C VAL A 65 -4.96 -6.21 -13.89
N ARG A 66 -6.04 -6.75 -13.32
CA ARG A 66 -7.30 -6.96 -14.03
C ARG A 66 -7.95 -5.63 -14.46
N ALA A 67 -7.98 -4.63 -13.57
CA ALA A 67 -8.51 -3.31 -13.87
C ALA A 67 -7.71 -2.61 -14.98
N TRP A 68 -6.38 -2.76 -14.97
CA TRP A 68 -5.49 -2.26 -16.01
C TRP A 68 -5.76 -2.91 -17.37
N HIS A 69 -5.95 -4.23 -17.42
CA HIS A 69 -6.35 -4.92 -18.65
C HIS A 69 -7.69 -4.41 -19.17
N LEU A 70 -8.69 -4.28 -18.29
CA LEU A 70 -10.02 -3.78 -18.67
C LEU A 70 -9.95 -2.34 -19.22
N LEU A 71 -9.18 -1.46 -18.59
CA LEU A 71 -9.03 -0.07 -18.99
C LEU A 71 -8.35 0.06 -20.37
N ASN A 72 -7.37 -0.79 -20.65
CA ASN A 72 -6.66 -0.80 -21.94
C ASN A 72 -7.33 -1.70 -22.99
N GLN A 73 -8.54 -2.21 -22.71
CA GLN A 73 -9.29 -3.10 -23.60
C GLN A 73 -8.50 -4.36 -24.01
N LEU A 74 -7.61 -4.82 -23.11
CA LEU A 74 -6.83 -6.04 -23.29
C LEU A 74 -7.63 -7.26 -22.80
N PRO A 75 -7.56 -8.40 -23.49
CA PRO A 75 -8.25 -9.60 -23.06
C PRO A 75 -7.67 -10.09 -21.72
N TRP A 76 -8.56 -10.44 -20.79
CA TRP A 76 -8.20 -11.08 -19.53
C TRP A 76 -8.29 -12.60 -19.68
N THR A 77 -7.16 -13.24 -19.99
CA THR A 77 -7.06 -14.68 -20.27
C THR A 77 -6.72 -15.55 -19.06
N VAL A 78 -6.65 -14.95 -17.86
CA VAL A 78 -6.33 -15.70 -16.63
C VAL A 78 -7.48 -16.63 -16.25
N ASN A 79 -7.16 -17.89 -15.97
CA ASN A 79 -8.14 -18.94 -15.72
C ASN A 79 -8.92 -18.68 -14.42
N ALA A 80 -10.22 -18.39 -14.55
CA ALA A 80 -11.12 -18.03 -13.44
C ALA A 80 -11.25 -19.10 -12.33
N VAL A 81 -10.96 -20.37 -12.63
CA VAL A 81 -11.10 -21.50 -11.70
C VAL A 81 -9.76 -21.84 -11.02
N LEU A 82 -8.67 -21.75 -11.77
CA LEU A 82 -7.33 -22.10 -11.28
C LEU A 82 -6.71 -20.96 -10.46
N TYR A 83 -6.89 -19.71 -10.88
CA TYR A 83 -6.25 -18.58 -10.21
C TYR A 83 -6.65 -18.41 -8.74
N PRO A 84 -7.93 -18.57 -8.30
CA PRO A 84 -8.28 -18.36 -6.89
C PRO A 84 -7.55 -19.35 -5.98
N LYS A 85 -7.41 -20.60 -6.44
CA LYS A 85 -6.68 -21.65 -5.72
C LYS A 85 -5.20 -21.31 -5.58
N VAL A 86 -4.59 -20.77 -6.64
CA VAL A 86 -3.19 -20.32 -6.59
C VAL A 86 -3.06 -19.12 -5.65
N LEU A 87 -3.97 -18.16 -5.72
CA LEU A 87 -3.96 -17.00 -4.84
C LEU A 87 -4.09 -17.43 -3.37
N ASP A 88 -5.00 -18.34 -3.05
CA ASP A 88 -5.17 -18.90 -1.71
C ASP A 88 -3.88 -19.59 -1.21
N ALA A 89 -3.25 -20.40 -2.08
CA ALA A 89 -2.00 -21.06 -1.75
C ALA A 89 -0.85 -20.08 -1.50
N VAL A 90 -0.73 -19.02 -2.31
CA VAL A 90 0.28 -17.96 -2.13
C VAL A 90 -0.01 -17.15 -0.87
N CYS A 91 -1.27 -16.84 -0.58
CA CYS A 91 -1.67 -16.10 0.62
C CYS A 91 -1.43 -16.90 1.91
N ALA A 92 -1.45 -18.24 1.83
CA ALA A 92 -1.06 -19.12 2.92
C ALA A 92 0.45 -19.11 3.21
N MET A 93 1.26 -18.45 2.38
CA MET A 93 2.69 -18.21 2.58
C MET A 93 2.93 -16.72 2.89
N PRO A 94 2.57 -16.25 4.10
CA PRO A 94 2.78 -14.86 4.49
C PRO A 94 4.28 -14.56 4.60
N PRO A 95 4.66 -13.27 4.47
CA PRO A 95 6.03 -12.87 4.70
C PRO A 95 6.42 -13.10 6.15
N ALA A 96 7.73 -13.26 6.38
CA ALA A 96 8.26 -13.38 7.72
C ALA A 96 7.73 -12.22 8.59
N PRO A 97 7.28 -12.52 9.82
CA PRO A 97 6.75 -11.50 10.71
C PRO A 97 7.80 -10.40 10.87
N ARG A 98 7.39 -9.15 10.70
CA ARG A 98 8.27 -8.01 10.96
C ARG A 98 8.69 -8.06 12.42
N VAL A 99 9.95 -7.75 12.68
CA VAL A 99 10.45 -7.57 14.05
C VAL A 99 9.54 -6.58 14.74
N GLN A 100 8.96 -6.97 15.88
CA GLN A 100 8.12 -6.05 16.64
C GLN A 100 8.97 -4.85 17.05
N HIS A 101 8.57 -3.67 16.60
CA HIS A 101 9.17 -2.43 17.07
C HIS A 101 8.84 -2.28 18.56
N GLN A 102 9.84 -1.94 19.36
CA GLN A 102 9.59 -1.59 20.75
C GLN A 102 8.61 -0.42 20.80
N PRO A 103 7.63 -0.44 21.71
CA PRO A 103 6.69 0.68 21.85
C PRO A 103 7.47 1.96 22.11
N TYR A 104 6.95 3.06 21.58
CA TYR A 104 7.43 4.38 21.97
C TYR A 104 6.98 4.60 23.41
N THR A 105 7.93 4.92 24.29
CA THR A 105 7.68 5.18 25.72
C THR A 105 7.91 6.65 26.00
N LEU A 106 7.33 7.16 27.10
CA LEU A 106 7.57 8.54 27.54
C LEU A 106 9.07 8.83 27.71
N THR A 107 9.84 7.85 28.19
CA THR A 107 11.31 7.96 28.31
C THR A 107 12.02 8.20 26.98
N LYS A 108 11.44 7.77 25.85
CA LYS A 108 11.97 8.04 24.51
C LYS A 108 11.48 9.37 23.93
N LEU A 109 10.33 9.87 24.40
CA LEU A 109 9.69 11.10 23.91
C LEU A 109 10.20 12.34 24.67
N GLU A 110 10.40 12.22 25.98
CA GLU A 110 10.79 13.30 26.89
C GLU A 110 12.03 14.09 26.44
N PRO A 111 13.13 13.46 25.96
CA PRO A 111 14.28 14.22 25.47
C PRO A 111 13.95 15.07 24.23
N ALA A 112 13.04 14.58 23.37
CA ALA A 112 12.63 15.32 22.18
C ALA A 112 11.69 16.47 22.54
N LEU A 113 10.74 16.26 23.46
CA LEU A 113 9.78 17.28 23.87
C LEU A 113 10.41 18.41 24.70
N THR A 114 11.43 18.10 25.52
CA THR A 114 12.09 19.09 26.39
C THR A 114 12.99 20.08 25.63
N THR A 115 13.34 19.78 24.38
CA THR A 115 14.12 20.70 23.51
C THR A 115 13.25 21.73 22.80
N LEU A 116 11.93 21.56 22.82
CA LEU A 116 10.97 22.47 22.19
C LEU A 116 10.75 23.70 23.07
N SER A 117 10.94 24.89 22.50
CA SER A 117 10.71 26.16 23.22
C SER A 117 9.23 26.52 23.23
N CYS A 118 8.68 26.82 24.42
CA CYS A 118 7.29 27.27 24.57
C CYS A 118 7.02 28.68 24.00
N ASN A 119 8.07 29.43 23.63
CA ASN A 119 7.93 30.78 23.08
C ASN A 119 7.70 30.81 21.57
N ASP A 120 7.85 29.66 20.89
CA ASP A 120 7.62 29.54 19.46
C ASP A 120 6.31 28.77 19.19
N PRO A 121 5.30 29.40 18.55
CA PRO A 121 4.02 28.75 18.24
C PRO A 121 4.18 27.48 17.40
N PHE A 122 5.24 27.37 16.59
CA PHE A 122 5.53 26.14 15.85
C PHE A 122 5.90 24.99 16.79
N ASN A 123 6.84 25.22 17.71
CA ASN A 123 7.27 24.24 18.70
C ASN A 123 6.12 23.78 19.62
N VAL A 124 5.24 24.71 20.03
CA VAL A 124 4.04 24.38 20.80
C VAL A 124 3.11 23.47 20.01
N THR A 125 2.97 23.70 18.70
CA THR A 125 2.14 22.87 17.81
C THR A 125 2.73 21.46 17.65
N VAL A 126 4.06 21.34 17.48
CA VAL A 126 4.74 20.03 17.41
C VAL A 126 4.54 19.25 18.71
N TYR A 127 4.64 19.93 19.86
CA TYR A 127 4.40 19.33 21.17
C TYR A 127 2.95 18.82 21.32
N THR A 128 1.95 19.63 20.96
CA THR A 128 0.54 19.21 21.05
C THR A 128 0.23 18.07 20.09
N CYS A 129 0.74 18.09 18.86
CA CYS A 129 0.62 16.97 17.93
C CYS A 129 1.24 15.68 18.50
N ALA A 130 2.43 15.75 19.10
CA ALA A 130 3.05 14.58 19.73
C ALA A 130 2.21 14.02 20.89
N CYS A 131 1.61 14.88 21.72
CA CYS A 131 0.69 14.46 22.78
C CYS A 131 -0.58 13.82 22.23
N ILE A 132 -1.17 14.37 21.17
CA ILE A 132 -2.36 13.81 20.52
C ILE A 132 -2.01 12.50 19.78
N LEU A 133 -0.77 12.30 19.35
CA LEU A 133 -0.36 11.00 18.80
C LEU A 133 -0.15 9.95 19.89
N PHE A 134 0.46 10.32 21.02
CA PHE A 134 0.89 9.36 22.03
C PHE A 134 -0.25 8.88 22.96
N TRP A 135 -1.11 9.78 23.43
CA TRP A 135 -2.12 9.44 24.46
C TRP A 135 -3.37 8.74 23.89
N PRO A 136 -4.04 9.28 22.88
CA PRO A 136 -5.19 8.62 22.26
C PRO A 136 -4.79 7.63 21.14
N VAL A 137 -3.49 7.48 20.84
CA VAL A 137 -2.97 6.60 19.77
C VAL A 137 -3.59 6.94 18.41
N MET A 138 -3.63 8.24 18.07
CA MET A 138 -4.13 8.70 16.78
C MET A 138 -3.12 8.44 15.65
N CYS A 139 -3.63 8.33 14.42
CA CYS A 139 -2.76 8.22 13.25
C CYS A 139 -2.21 9.59 12.87
N ALA A 140 -0.92 9.68 12.54
CA ALA A 140 -0.31 10.94 12.07
C ALA A 140 -1.04 11.55 10.87
N SER A 141 -1.61 10.71 10.01
CA SER A 141 -2.42 11.14 8.87
C SER A 141 -3.72 11.86 9.26
N GLU A 142 -4.27 11.62 10.47
CA GLU A 142 -5.48 12.31 10.93
C GLU A 142 -5.19 13.73 11.42
N ILE A 143 -3.94 13.99 11.83
CA ILE A 143 -3.51 15.27 12.41
C ILE A 143 -2.83 16.15 11.36
N THR A 144 -2.06 15.54 10.44
CA THR A 144 -1.20 16.28 9.50
C THR A 144 -1.86 16.53 8.15
N VAL A 145 -2.90 15.79 7.79
CA VAL A 145 -3.63 16.03 6.53
C VAL A 145 -4.65 17.14 6.76
N PRO A 146 -4.54 18.29 6.08
CA PRO A 146 -5.55 19.32 6.19
C PRO A 146 -6.88 18.75 5.69
N VAL A 147 -7.94 18.91 6.50
CA VAL A 147 -9.29 18.61 6.05
C VAL A 147 -9.56 19.53 4.85
N LEU A 148 -9.87 18.94 3.69
CA LEU A 148 -10.13 19.64 2.41
C LEU A 148 -11.36 20.58 2.43
N THR A 149 -11.87 20.96 3.60
CA THR A 149 -12.99 21.90 3.76
C THR A 149 -12.53 23.34 4.01
N GLN A 150 -11.23 23.62 4.05
CA GLN A 150 -10.70 24.99 4.03
C GLN A 150 -9.90 25.23 2.75
N VAL A 151 -10.62 25.23 1.62
CA VAL A 151 -10.16 25.95 0.44
C VAL A 151 -10.69 27.37 0.60
N ASP A 152 -9.85 28.25 1.16
CA ASP A 152 -10.02 29.68 0.94
C ASP A 152 -9.70 29.92 -0.55
N LEU A 153 -10.75 30.02 -1.37
CA LEU A 153 -10.64 30.55 -2.73
C LEU A 153 -10.38 32.06 -2.64
N PRO A 154 -9.54 32.62 -3.55
CA PRO A 154 -9.36 34.06 -3.67
C PRO A 154 -10.64 34.80 -4.09
#